data_AF-A0A7R9HD24-F1
#
_entry.id   AF-A0A7R9HD24-F1
#
_cell.length_a   1.000
_cell.length_b   1.000
_cell.length_c   1.000
_cell.angle_alpha   90.00
_cell.angle_beta   90.00
_cell.angle_gamma   90.00
#
_symmetry.space_group_name_H-M   'P 1'
#
loop_
_entity.id
_entity.type
_entity.pdbx_description
1 polymer ?
#
loop_
_entity_poly.entity_id
_entity_poly.type
_entity_poly.pdbx_seq_one_letter_code
_entity_poly.pdbx_strand_id
1 'polypeptide(L)'
;GAQEFVVPTRLAGQFYSLVQSPQQFKQLLMVGGLDRYFQIARCYRDEGSRPDRQPEFTQLDIEMSFSNREGVLSLVQELLEYCWPEHLDRPPTSYPRMTYRQAMEDYGTDKPDTRFSMKLQNVSDLVRFDDESKLRAFSSRPDCTVRALVVPGGGFYRLLLQNQEAHLTSLKSKLQNAARRQFPLTRLISCSSSPGAHWRDQLAGIFSADCVKALEESLDVHQEDALLLGVGSEQQVLELMGRTRVELADQLESRGLRVRESGFHFLWVVDFPLFVAREGALESTHHPFTHPHPE
;
A
#
# COMPACT_ATOMS: atom_id res chain seq x y z
N GLY A 1 13.97 -10.36 12.17
CA GLY A 1 13.38 -11.44 11.35
C GLY A 1 12.15 -11.99 12.03
N ALA A 2 11.42 -12.90 11.39
CA ALA A 2 10.31 -13.61 12.02
C ALA A 2 10.81 -14.62 13.07
N GLN A 3 9.92 -15.25 13.84
CA GLN A 3 10.29 -16.39 14.67
C GLN A 3 10.51 -17.64 13.80
N GLU A 4 11.41 -18.52 14.24
CA GLU A 4 11.75 -19.76 13.54
C GLU A 4 11.19 -20.97 14.28
N PHE A 5 10.80 -22.00 13.54
CA PHE A 5 10.48 -23.29 14.12
C PHE A 5 11.75 -24.01 14.57
N VAL A 6 11.72 -24.57 15.78
CA VAL A 6 12.83 -25.36 16.32
C VAL A 6 12.55 -26.85 16.21
N VAL A 7 13.59 -27.63 15.90
CA VAL A 7 13.55 -29.08 15.85
C VAL A 7 14.52 -29.63 16.91
N PRO A 8 14.02 -30.30 17.97
CA PRO A 8 14.88 -30.85 19.01
C PRO A 8 15.82 -31.92 18.45
N THR A 9 17.04 -31.95 18.97
CA THR A 9 17.99 -33.01 18.64
C THR A 9 17.99 -34.10 19.71
N ARG A 10 18.68 -35.22 19.44
CA ARG A 10 18.95 -36.23 20.47
C ARG A 10 19.93 -35.75 21.54
N LEU A 11 20.67 -34.67 21.29
CA LEU A 11 21.62 -34.08 22.22
C LEU A 11 20.88 -33.09 23.12
N ALA A 12 21.01 -33.27 24.43
CA ALA A 12 20.31 -32.44 25.41
C ALA A 12 20.71 -30.96 25.26
N GLY A 13 19.71 -30.08 25.25
CA GLY A 13 19.91 -28.63 25.15
C GLY A 13 20.22 -28.11 23.74
N GLN A 14 20.23 -28.95 22.71
CA GLN A 14 20.50 -28.55 21.33
C GLN A 14 19.29 -28.72 20.42
N PHE A 15 19.11 -27.75 19.51
CA PHE A 15 18.01 -27.67 18.57
C PHE A 15 18.53 -27.24 17.20
N TYR A 16 17.93 -27.77 16.13
CA TYR A 16 17.99 -27.16 14.80
C TYR A 16 16.90 -26.10 14.67
N SER A 17 17.06 -25.25 13.66
CA SER A 17 16.04 -24.31 13.23
C SER A 17 15.64 -24.61 11.78
N LEU A 18 14.34 -24.58 11.50
CA LEU A 18 13.85 -24.63 10.12
C LEU A 18 14.02 -23.25 9.47
N VAL A 19 14.62 -23.23 8.29
CA VAL A 19 15.02 -21.98 7.65
C VAL A 19 13.83 -21.18 7.12
N GLN A 20 13.88 -19.86 7.32
CA GLN A 20 12.90 -18.92 6.75
C GLN A 20 13.07 -18.70 5.26
N SER A 21 14.29 -18.91 4.76
CA SER A 21 14.67 -18.94 3.35
C SER A 21 16.09 -19.51 3.22
N PRO A 22 16.52 -19.94 2.03
CA PRO A 22 17.91 -20.35 1.76
C PRO A 22 18.95 -19.21 1.76
N GLN A 23 18.62 -18.01 2.27
CA GLN A 23 19.42 -16.78 2.12
C GLN A 23 20.87 -16.93 2.57
N GLN A 24 21.13 -17.61 3.70
CA GLN A 24 22.50 -17.83 4.19
C GLN A 24 23.29 -18.75 3.24
N PHE A 25 22.66 -19.81 2.74
CA PHE A 25 23.31 -20.80 1.89
C PHE A 25 23.56 -20.28 0.48
N LYS A 26 22.60 -19.58 -0.13
CA LYS A 26 22.79 -19.04 -1.49
C LYS A 26 23.95 -18.05 -1.56
N GLN A 27 24.16 -17.26 -0.50
CA GLN A 27 25.33 -16.38 -0.39
C GLN A 27 26.64 -17.18 -0.28
N LEU A 28 26.69 -18.22 0.55
CA LEU A 28 27.85 -19.11 0.65
C LEU A 28 28.15 -19.83 -0.67
N LEU A 29 27.12 -20.18 -1.45
CA LEU A 29 27.28 -20.77 -2.78
C LEU A 29 27.93 -19.79 -3.76
N MET A 30 27.55 -18.50 -3.72
CA MET A 30 28.23 -17.47 -4.54
C MET A 30 29.70 -17.35 -4.13
N VAL A 31 30.00 -17.34 -2.82
CA VAL A 31 31.39 -17.35 -2.31
C VAL A 31 32.15 -18.61 -2.75
N GLY A 32 31.47 -19.76 -2.80
CA GLY A 32 32.01 -21.03 -3.29
C GLY A 32 32.21 -21.09 -4.81
N GLY A 33 31.93 -20.02 -5.55
CA GLY A 33 32.13 -19.92 -6.99
C GLY A 33 30.99 -20.49 -7.83
N LEU A 34 29.82 -20.77 -7.24
CA LEU A 34 28.62 -21.07 -8.02
C LEU A 34 28.08 -19.77 -8.61
N ASP A 35 28.26 -19.55 -9.91
CA ASP A 35 27.91 -18.28 -10.57
C ASP A 35 26.41 -17.99 -10.57
N ARG A 36 25.57 -19.00 -10.82
CA ARG A 36 24.10 -18.88 -10.88
C ARG A 36 23.45 -20.00 -10.11
N TYR A 37 22.58 -19.64 -9.18
CA TYR A 37 21.86 -20.56 -8.32
C TYR A 37 20.36 -20.33 -8.42
N PHE A 38 19.58 -21.41 -8.42
CA PHE A 38 18.17 -21.35 -8.10
C PHE A 38 17.73 -22.59 -7.32
N GLN A 39 16.67 -22.44 -6.53
CA GLN A 39 16.03 -23.54 -5.81
C GLN A 39 14.53 -23.29 -5.66
N ILE A 40 13.73 -24.32 -5.91
CA ILE A 40 12.34 -24.37 -5.44
C ILE A 40 12.39 -24.89 -3.98
N ALA A 41 12.48 -23.97 -3.03
CA ALA A 41 12.74 -24.24 -1.63
C ALA A 41 11.45 -24.29 -0.80
N ARG A 42 11.41 -25.18 0.20
CA ARG A 42 10.40 -25.14 1.27
C ARG A 42 10.92 -24.27 2.40
N CYS A 43 10.15 -23.25 2.74
CA CYS A 43 10.49 -22.24 3.74
C CYS A 43 9.47 -22.28 4.87
N TYR A 44 9.92 -21.93 6.09
CA TYR A 44 9.11 -22.05 7.30
C TYR A 44 9.11 -20.75 8.10
N ARG A 45 7.95 -20.32 8.59
CA ARG A 45 7.83 -19.12 9.45
C ARG A 45 6.82 -19.34 10.56
N ASP A 46 7.23 -19.09 11.79
CA ASP A 46 6.34 -19.12 12.94
C ASP A 46 5.73 -17.72 13.17
N GLU A 47 4.75 -17.35 12.34
CA GLU A 47 4.13 -16.02 12.36
C GLU A 47 2.65 -16.07 12.76
N GLY A 48 2.29 -16.93 13.72
CA GLY A 48 0.91 -17.09 14.18
C GLY A 48 -0.09 -17.46 13.05
N SER A 49 -1.35 -17.65 13.41
CA SER A 49 -2.38 -18.01 12.42
C SER A 49 -3.00 -16.76 11.80
N ARG A 50 -2.59 -16.42 10.56
CA ARG A 50 -3.39 -15.56 9.67
C ARG A 50 -4.01 -16.44 8.57
N PRO A 51 -5.24 -16.17 8.12
CA PRO A 51 -5.93 -17.04 7.16
C PRO A 51 -5.20 -17.22 5.81
N ASP A 52 -4.36 -16.25 5.44
CA ASP A 52 -3.60 -16.18 4.21
C ASP A 52 -2.15 -16.70 4.33
N ARG A 53 -1.74 -17.17 5.52
CA ARG A 53 -0.36 -17.60 5.79
C ARG A 53 -0.32 -19.03 6.27
N GLN A 54 0.42 -19.85 5.53
CA GLN A 54 0.77 -21.20 5.97
C GLN A 54 2.12 -21.17 6.70
N PRO A 55 2.30 -21.98 7.77
CA PRO A 55 3.58 -22.11 8.46
C PRO A 55 4.72 -22.56 7.53
N GLU A 56 4.38 -23.30 6.48
CA GLU A 56 5.26 -23.73 5.43
C GLU A 56 4.80 -23.20 4.06
N PHE A 57 5.74 -22.76 3.22
CA PHE A 57 5.43 -22.26 1.88
C PHE A 57 6.60 -22.49 0.93
N THR A 58 6.31 -22.46 -0.38
CA THR A 58 7.31 -22.71 -1.42
C THR A 58 7.79 -21.39 -2.01
N GLN A 59 9.11 -21.24 -2.16
CA GLN A 59 9.73 -20.10 -2.83
C GLN A 59 10.57 -20.58 -4.01
N LEU A 60 10.52 -19.85 -5.12
CA LEU A 60 11.60 -19.88 -6.10
C LEU A 60 12.66 -18.89 -5.64
N ASP A 61 13.76 -19.39 -5.10
CA ASP A 61 14.89 -18.60 -4.64
C ASP A 61 15.95 -18.60 -5.74
N ILE A 62 16.47 -17.42 -6.09
CA ILE A 62 17.44 -17.21 -7.18
C ILE A 62 18.58 -16.35 -6.62
N GLU A 63 19.81 -16.65 -7.02
CA GLU A 63 20.99 -15.85 -6.71
C GLU A 63 21.96 -15.86 -7.91
N MET A 64 22.64 -14.74 -8.14
CA MET A 64 23.59 -14.59 -9.26
C MET A 64 24.83 -13.81 -8.81
N SER A 65 26.00 -14.32 -9.17
CA SER A 65 27.28 -13.61 -9.04
C SER A 65 27.43 -12.57 -10.15
N PHE A 66 28.22 -11.52 -9.87
CA PHE A 66 28.58 -10.47 -10.84
C PHE A 66 27.39 -9.83 -11.60
N SER A 67 26.22 -9.80 -10.98
CA SER A 67 25.00 -9.20 -11.53
C SER A 67 24.76 -7.80 -10.93
N ASN A 68 23.84 -7.07 -11.55
CA ASN A 68 23.32 -5.81 -11.04
C ASN A 68 21.79 -5.88 -10.94
N ARG A 69 21.16 -4.84 -10.40
CA ARG A 69 19.69 -4.75 -10.29
C ARG A 69 19.01 -5.07 -11.62
N GLU A 70 19.46 -4.45 -12.71
CA GLU A 70 18.84 -4.58 -14.03
C GLU A 70 18.89 -6.02 -14.57
N GLY A 71 20.01 -6.72 -14.36
CA GLY A 71 20.17 -8.13 -14.73
C GLY A 71 19.18 -9.03 -13.99
N VAL A 72 19.01 -8.82 -12.68
CA VAL A 72 18.04 -9.60 -11.87
C VAL A 72 16.59 -9.29 -12.29
N LEU A 73 16.24 -8.02 -12.49
CA LEU A 73 14.88 -7.64 -12.90
C LEU A 73 14.51 -8.18 -14.29
N SER A 74 15.48 -8.22 -15.21
CA SER A 74 15.29 -8.76 -16.56
C SER A 74 15.11 -10.27 -16.53
N LEU A 75 15.94 -10.98 -15.75
CA LEU A 75 15.81 -12.43 -15.55
C LEU A 75 14.41 -12.82 -15.03
N VAL A 76 13.89 -12.08 -14.03
CA VAL A 76 12.56 -12.37 -13.47
C VAL A 76 11.45 -12.10 -14.50
N GLN A 77 11.59 -11.06 -15.32
CA GLN A 77 10.64 -10.77 -16.41
C GLN A 77 10.63 -11.89 -17.44
N GLU A 78 11.79 -12.28 -17.96
CA GLU A 78 11.93 -13.37 -18.94
C GLU A 78 11.39 -14.70 -18.39
N LEU A 79 11.67 -14.99 -17.12
CA LEU A 79 11.16 -16.19 -16.45
C LEU A 79 9.63 -16.19 -16.35
N LEU A 80 9.03 -15.05 -15.97
CA LEU A 80 7.57 -14.92 -15.88
C LEU A 80 6.91 -15.08 -17.25
N GLU A 81 7.49 -14.50 -18.29
CA GLU A 81 7.01 -14.64 -19.67
C GLU A 81 7.10 -16.10 -20.15
N TYR A 82 8.25 -16.75 -19.90
CA TYR A 82 8.49 -18.14 -20.32
C TYR A 82 7.57 -19.14 -19.61
N CYS A 83 7.34 -18.96 -18.31
CA CYS A 83 6.52 -19.87 -17.50
C CYS A 83 5.03 -19.49 -17.51
N TRP A 84 4.61 -18.49 -18.29
CA TRP A 84 3.24 -17.99 -18.22
C TRP A 84 2.23 -19.04 -18.71
N PRO A 85 1.13 -19.29 -17.98
CA PRO A 85 0.14 -20.26 -18.41
C PRO A 85 -0.55 -19.86 -19.73
N GLU A 86 -0.56 -20.77 -20.71
CA GLU A 86 -1.12 -20.51 -22.05
C GLU A 86 -2.61 -20.13 -22.07
N HIS A 87 -3.36 -20.51 -21.03
CA HIS A 87 -4.80 -20.24 -20.91
C HIS A 87 -5.11 -18.88 -20.28
N LEU A 88 -4.11 -18.13 -19.82
CA LEU A 88 -4.27 -16.78 -19.29
C LEU A 88 -3.83 -15.74 -20.33
N ASP A 89 -4.40 -14.54 -20.23
CA ASP A 89 -3.92 -13.40 -21.01
C ASP A 89 -2.44 -13.18 -20.74
N ARG A 90 -1.65 -12.97 -21.80
CA ARG A 90 -0.21 -12.78 -21.68
C ARG A 90 0.11 -11.55 -20.83
N PRO A 91 1.19 -11.61 -20.03
CA PRO A 91 1.64 -10.45 -19.28
C PRO A 91 2.18 -9.38 -20.26
N PRO A 92 2.21 -8.11 -19.85
CA PRO A 92 2.88 -7.07 -20.62
C PRO A 92 4.36 -7.42 -20.81
N THR A 93 4.93 -7.11 -21.97
CA THR A 93 6.35 -7.38 -22.30
C THR A 93 7.33 -6.45 -21.57
N SER A 94 6.84 -5.42 -20.89
CA SER A 94 7.66 -4.50 -20.10
C SER A 94 6.92 -4.14 -18.81
N TYR A 95 7.63 -4.18 -17.69
CA TYR A 95 7.05 -3.80 -16.41
C TYR A 95 7.43 -2.35 -16.06
N PRO A 96 6.45 -1.45 -15.85
CA PRO A 96 6.75 -0.11 -15.37
C PRO A 96 7.52 -0.13 -14.05
N ARG A 97 8.22 0.97 -13.77
CA ARG A 97 8.97 1.16 -12.54
C ARG A 97 8.40 2.32 -11.76
N MET A 98 8.38 2.18 -10.45
CA MET A 98 7.92 3.19 -9.51
C MET A 98 8.87 3.19 -8.32
N THR A 99 9.29 4.36 -7.87
CA THR A 99 10.09 4.41 -6.63
C THR A 99 9.21 4.07 -5.43
N TYR A 100 9.79 3.55 -4.35
CA TYR A 100 9.08 3.32 -3.10
C TYR A 100 8.37 4.60 -2.63
N ARG A 101 9.04 5.75 -2.73
CA ARG A 101 8.46 7.05 -2.40
C ARG A 101 7.19 7.31 -3.23
N GLN A 102 7.26 7.15 -4.54
CA GLN A 102 6.10 7.32 -5.42
C GLN A 102 4.97 6.33 -5.08
N ALA A 103 5.29 5.06 -4.83
CA ALA A 103 4.29 4.05 -4.47
C ALA A 103 3.55 4.42 -3.17
N MET A 104 4.30 4.87 -2.17
CA MET A 104 3.72 5.33 -0.91
C MET A 104 2.94 6.63 -1.08
N GLU A 105 3.46 7.63 -1.79
CA GLU A 105 2.81 8.93 -1.98
C GLU A 105 1.53 8.84 -2.82
N ASP A 106 1.54 8.08 -3.92
CA ASP A 106 0.42 7.97 -4.86
C ASP A 106 -0.60 6.92 -4.43
N TYR A 107 -0.21 5.88 -3.70
CA TYR A 107 -1.08 4.72 -3.41
C TYR A 107 -1.16 4.31 -1.95
N GLY A 108 -0.30 4.85 -1.08
CA GLY A 108 -0.29 4.51 0.34
C GLY A 108 0.23 3.09 0.65
N THR A 109 0.88 2.43 -0.31
CA THR A 109 1.43 1.09 -0.17
C THR A 109 2.57 0.84 -1.16
N ASP A 110 3.53 0.02 -0.75
CA ASP A 110 4.64 -0.49 -1.56
C ASP A 110 4.25 -1.63 -2.51
N LYS A 111 2.97 -2.03 -2.52
CA LYS A 111 2.38 -3.03 -3.44
C LYS A 111 1.10 -2.49 -4.08
N PRO A 112 1.20 -1.39 -4.85
CA PRO A 112 0.03 -0.68 -5.35
C PRO A 112 -0.73 -1.50 -6.38
N ASP A 113 -2.06 -1.52 -6.24
CA ASP A 113 -2.94 -1.95 -7.33
C ASP A 113 -3.08 -0.81 -8.35
N THR A 114 -2.38 -0.90 -9.47
CA THR A 114 -2.32 0.14 -10.51
C THR A 114 -3.40 0.03 -11.58
N ARG A 115 -4.36 -0.90 -11.44
CA ARG A 115 -5.44 -1.12 -12.43
C ARG A 115 -6.50 -0.03 -12.46
N PHE A 116 -6.37 1.03 -11.65
CA PHE A 116 -7.34 2.12 -11.56
C PHE A 116 -6.70 3.42 -11.10
N SER A 117 -7.18 4.54 -11.63
CA SER A 117 -6.50 5.84 -11.57
C SER A 117 -6.54 6.57 -10.23
N MET A 118 -7.36 6.13 -9.25
CA MET A 118 -7.65 6.87 -8.00
C MET A 118 -6.42 7.02 -7.08
N LYS A 119 -5.47 7.89 -7.45
CA LYS A 119 -4.26 8.18 -6.69
C LYS A 119 -4.54 9.12 -5.52
N LEU A 120 -3.70 9.02 -4.50
CA LEU A 120 -3.65 9.96 -3.40
C LEU A 120 -3.00 11.26 -3.88
N GLN A 121 -3.52 12.39 -3.41
CA GLN A 121 -3.03 13.72 -3.73
C GLN A 121 -2.60 14.42 -2.44
N ASN A 122 -1.38 14.98 -2.40
CA ASN A 122 -0.94 15.76 -1.25
C ASN A 122 -1.55 17.16 -1.30
N VAL A 123 -2.35 17.50 -0.30
CA VAL A 123 -2.97 18.83 -0.17
C VAL A 123 -2.60 19.50 1.15
N SER A 124 -1.53 19.03 1.80
CA SER A 124 -1.08 19.55 3.10
C SER A 124 -0.85 21.05 3.06
N ASP A 125 -0.25 21.57 1.98
CA ASP A 125 0.08 23.00 1.83
C ASP A 125 -1.16 23.88 1.57
N LEU A 126 -2.26 23.28 1.09
CA LEU A 126 -3.52 23.97 0.83
C LEU A 126 -4.39 24.08 2.07
N VAL A 127 -4.16 23.19 3.05
CA VAL A 127 -4.97 23.10 4.26
C VAL A 127 -4.31 23.86 5.40
N ARG A 128 -4.94 24.95 5.79
CA ARG A 128 -4.59 25.66 7.04
C ARG A 128 -5.58 25.28 8.13
N PHE A 129 -5.05 24.85 9.27
CA PHE A 129 -5.82 24.62 10.48
C PHE A 129 -5.92 25.95 11.25
N ASP A 130 -6.87 26.79 10.85
CA ASP A 130 -7.21 28.02 11.56
C ASP A 130 -7.91 27.74 12.90
N ASP A 131 -8.09 28.79 13.70
CA ASP A 131 -8.74 28.71 15.02
C ASP A 131 -10.19 28.21 14.94
N GLU A 132 -10.85 28.44 13.79
CA GLU A 132 -12.21 27.99 13.51
C GLU A 132 -12.29 26.51 13.09
N SER A 133 -11.15 25.90 12.69
CA SER A 133 -11.11 24.52 12.27
C SER A 133 -11.36 23.55 13.43
N LYS A 134 -12.31 22.63 13.21
CA LYS A 134 -12.56 21.49 14.11
C LYS A 134 -11.35 20.53 14.22
N LEU A 135 -10.33 20.72 13.39
CA LEU A 135 -9.11 19.93 13.33
C LEU A 135 -7.89 20.65 13.91
N ARG A 136 -8.06 21.77 14.63
CA ARG A 136 -6.93 22.54 15.22
C ARG A 136 -5.92 21.71 16.01
N ALA A 137 -6.32 20.57 16.59
CA ALA A 137 -5.41 19.67 17.30
C ALA A 137 -4.29 19.09 16.42
N PHE A 138 -4.44 19.16 15.09
CA PHE A 138 -3.44 18.74 14.12
C PHE A 138 -2.47 19.84 13.70
N SER A 139 -2.75 21.12 14.01
CA SER A 139 -1.90 22.25 13.60
C SER A 139 -0.53 22.26 14.27
N SER A 140 -0.45 21.73 15.50
CA SER A 140 0.78 21.69 16.30
C SER A 140 1.67 20.47 16.04
N ARG A 141 1.27 19.59 15.10
CA ARG A 141 1.97 18.34 14.83
C ARG A 141 2.93 18.48 13.65
N PRO A 142 4.24 18.32 13.85
CA PRO A 142 5.23 18.47 12.77
C PRO A 142 5.13 17.36 11.71
N ASP A 143 4.55 16.21 12.05
CA ASP A 143 4.34 15.05 11.18
C ASP A 143 2.97 15.05 10.46
N CYS A 144 2.20 16.14 10.59
CA CYS A 144 0.86 16.20 10.05
C CYS A 144 0.87 16.38 8.53
N THR A 145 0.14 15.50 7.83
CA THR A 145 -0.15 15.62 6.40
C THR A 145 -1.66 15.59 6.17
N VAL A 146 -2.07 16.17 5.04
CA VAL A 146 -3.42 16.00 4.49
C VAL A 146 -3.32 15.36 3.11
N ARG A 147 -3.92 14.19 2.97
CA ARG A 147 -4.00 13.45 1.70
C ARG A 147 -5.44 13.38 1.22
N ALA A 148 -5.65 13.73 -0.03
CA ALA A 148 -6.94 13.70 -0.70
C ALA A 148 -7.06 12.47 -1.60
N LEU A 149 -8.27 11.94 -1.71
CA LEU A 149 -8.65 10.91 -2.67
C LEU A 149 -9.96 11.35 -3.33
N VAL A 150 -9.90 11.55 -4.65
CA VAL A 150 -11.07 11.87 -5.47
C VAL A 150 -11.63 10.58 -6.05
N VAL A 151 -12.92 10.37 -5.87
CA VAL A 151 -13.66 9.19 -6.34
C VAL A 151 -14.62 9.66 -7.45
N PRO A 152 -14.35 9.29 -8.72
CA PRO A 152 -15.12 9.78 -9.86
C PRO A 152 -16.62 9.45 -9.85
N GLY A 153 -17.38 10.36 -10.43
CA GLY A 153 -18.81 10.53 -10.26
C GLY A 153 -19.76 9.60 -11.00
N GLY A 154 -20.73 9.08 -10.25
CA GLY A 154 -21.68 8.05 -10.68
C GLY A 154 -21.50 6.75 -9.92
N GLY A 155 -20.26 6.40 -9.55
CA GLY A 155 -19.99 5.20 -8.78
C GLY A 155 -20.34 5.35 -7.29
N PHE A 156 -19.72 6.34 -6.63
CA PHE A 156 -19.97 6.65 -5.23
C PHE A 156 -21.41 7.10 -4.97
N TYR A 157 -22.01 7.80 -5.93
CA TYR A 157 -23.41 8.26 -5.84
C TYR A 157 -24.37 7.10 -6.01
N ARG A 158 -24.08 6.12 -6.87
CA ARG A 158 -24.87 4.88 -6.94
C ARG A 158 -24.76 4.07 -5.65
N LEU A 159 -23.60 4.08 -4.97
CA LEU A 159 -23.52 3.57 -3.59
C LEU A 159 -24.54 4.27 -2.70
N LEU A 160 -24.57 5.61 -2.73
CA LEU A 160 -25.44 6.46 -1.92
C LEU A 160 -26.94 6.30 -2.22
N LEU A 161 -27.30 6.14 -3.50
CA LEU A 161 -28.68 6.21 -3.99
C LEU A 161 -29.40 4.84 -4.02
N GLN A 162 -28.68 3.72 -4.12
CA GLN A 162 -29.33 2.40 -4.31
C GLN A 162 -29.84 1.73 -3.03
N ASN A 163 -29.51 2.22 -1.82
CA ASN A 163 -30.03 1.63 -0.58
C ASN A 163 -30.34 2.72 0.45
N GLN A 164 -31.57 2.72 0.96
CA GLN A 164 -31.98 3.48 2.14
C GLN A 164 -30.91 3.35 3.25
N GLU A 165 -30.27 4.47 3.59
CA GLU A 165 -29.44 4.86 4.77
C GLU A 165 -28.59 3.82 5.56
N ALA A 166 -28.99 2.55 5.70
CA ALA A 166 -28.38 1.57 6.59
C ALA A 166 -27.00 1.06 6.15
N HIS A 167 -26.77 0.79 4.86
CA HIS A 167 -25.51 0.19 4.39
C HIS A 167 -24.38 1.20 4.10
N LEU A 168 -24.71 2.48 3.89
CA LEU A 168 -23.73 3.54 3.60
C LEU A 168 -23.15 4.13 4.87
N THR A 169 -24.01 4.29 5.88
CA THR A 169 -23.58 4.46 7.26
C THR A 169 -22.61 3.35 7.65
N SER A 170 -22.80 2.11 7.15
CA SER A 170 -21.86 1.02 7.40
C SER A 170 -20.49 1.22 6.73
N LEU A 171 -20.37 1.68 5.48
CA LEU A 171 -19.04 1.89 4.87
C LEU A 171 -18.31 3.07 5.52
N LYS A 172 -18.99 4.22 5.68
CA LYS A 172 -18.42 5.39 6.36
C LYS A 172 -18.03 5.06 7.80
N SER A 173 -18.88 4.37 8.55
CA SER A 173 -18.56 3.93 9.92
C SER A 173 -17.51 2.84 9.96
N LYS A 174 -17.46 1.91 8.99
CA LYS A 174 -16.39 0.90 8.90
C LYS A 174 -15.04 1.56 8.65
N LEU A 175 -14.94 2.44 7.66
CA LEU A 175 -13.72 3.18 7.36
C LEU A 175 -13.31 4.07 8.54
N GLN A 176 -14.25 4.78 9.16
CA GLN A 176 -13.97 5.60 10.34
C GLN A 176 -13.61 4.77 11.58
N ASN A 177 -14.23 3.60 11.80
CA ASN A 177 -13.93 2.71 12.92
C ASN A 177 -12.59 1.99 12.72
N ALA A 178 -12.28 1.57 11.49
CA ALA A 178 -10.98 1.03 11.13
C ALA A 178 -9.89 2.08 11.32
N ALA A 179 -10.13 3.32 10.86
CA ALA A 179 -9.27 4.47 11.12
C ALA A 179 -9.04 4.67 12.63
N ARG A 180 -10.11 4.75 13.43
CA ARG A 180 -9.96 4.98 14.89
C ARG A 180 -9.23 3.87 15.63
N ARG A 181 -9.43 2.60 15.23
CA ARG A 181 -8.83 1.44 15.91
C ARG A 181 -7.39 1.19 15.49
N GLN A 182 -7.09 1.32 14.20
CA GLN A 182 -5.79 0.97 13.64
C GLN A 182 -4.88 2.19 13.45
N PHE A 183 -5.47 3.38 13.29
CA PHE A 183 -4.79 4.64 12.97
C PHE A 183 -5.26 5.77 13.91
N PRO A 184 -5.04 5.66 15.23
CA PRO A 184 -5.60 6.58 16.22
C PRO A 184 -5.15 8.03 16.04
N LEU A 185 -4.05 8.26 15.32
CA LEU A 185 -3.50 9.58 15.04
C LEU A 185 -4.02 10.17 13.72
N THR A 186 -5.13 9.66 13.20
CA THR A 186 -5.73 10.11 11.93
C THR A 186 -7.19 10.47 12.06
N ARG A 187 -7.67 11.30 11.13
CA ARG A 187 -9.08 11.58 10.89
C ARG A 187 -9.38 11.39 9.42
N LEU A 188 -10.48 10.68 9.14
CA LEU A 188 -11.02 10.52 7.79
C LEU A 188 -12.29 11.37 7.65
N ILE A 189 -12.25 12.28 6.69
CA ILE A 189 -13.37 13.14 6.29
C ILE A 189 -13.85 12.65 4.93
N SER A 190 -15.15 12.54 4.77
CA SER A 190 -15.79 12.10 3.53
C SER A 190 -16.84 13.12 3.14
N CYS A 191 -16.69 13.71 1.96
CA CYS A 191 -17.60 14.68 1.39
C CYS A 191 -18.09 14.16 0.03
N SER A 192 -19.35 14.38 -0.26
CA SER A 192 -19.95 14.07 -1.55
C SER A 192 -21.03 15.09 -1.84
N SER A 193 -21.24 15.43 -3.10
CA SER A 193 -22.46 16.12 -3.46
C SER A 193 -23.65 15.15 -3.40
N SER A 194 -24.84 15.71 -3.37
CA SER A 194 -26.14 15.05 -3.52
C SER A 194 -27.13 16.12 -3.97
N PRO A 195 -28.33 15.77 -4.48
CA PRO A 195 -29.32 16.80 -4.84
C PRO A 195 -29.62 17.71 -3.64
N GLY A 196 -29.14 18.96 -3.69
CA GLY A 196 -29.31 19.95 -2.62
C GLY A 196 -28.17 20.09 -1.59
N ALA A 197 -27.10 19.29 -1.66
CA ALA A 197 -25.92 19.47 -0.81
C ALA A 197 -24.65 19.27 -1.63
N HIS A 198 -23.75 20.25 -1.64
CA HIS A 198 -22.49 20.18 -2.37
C HIS A 198 -21.36 19.68 -1.45
N TRP A 199 -20.35 18.98 -1.98
CA TRP A 199 -19.20 18.56 -1.17
C TRP A 199 -18.48 19.76 -0.50
N ARG A 200 -18.51 20.92 -1.17
CA ARG A 200 -18.00 22.21 -0.68
C ARG A 200 -18.65 22.65 0.63
N ASP A 201 -19.98 22.52 0.74
CA ASP A 201 -20.73 22.95 1.92
C ASP A 201 -20.32 22.14 3.16
N GLN A 202 -20.01 20.86 2.96
CA GLN A 202 -19.54 19.97 4.02
C GLN A 202 -18.12 20.30 4.47
N LEU A 203 -17.24 20.74 3.55
CA LEU A 203 -15.90 21.20 3.89
C LEU A 203 -15.90 22.59 4.54
N ALA A 204 -16.80 23.49 4.15
CA ALA A 204 -16.94 24.81 4.75
C ALA A 204 -17.28 24.75 6.25
N GLY A 205 -17.85 23.63 6.72
CA GLY A 205 -18.06 23.37 8.15
C GLY A 205 -16.83 22.87 8.92
N ILE A 206 -15.68 22.75 8.26
CA ILE A 206 -14.42 22.19 8.78
C ILE A 206 -13.21 23.10 8.48
N PHE A 207 -13.17 23.73 7.30
CA PHE A 207 -12.10 24.57 6.80
C PHE A 207 -12.65 25.93 6.34
N SER A 208 -11.81 26.96 6.33
CA SER A 208 -12.15 28.28 5.78
C SER A 208 -12.48 28.25 4.29
N ALA A 209 -13.24 29.25 3.83
CA ALA A 209 -13.64 29.38 2.43
C ALA A 209 -12.45 29.40 1.46
N ASP A 210 -11.35 30.06 1.85
CA ASP A 210 -10.12 30.12 1.05
C ASP A 210 -9.48 28.73 0.89
N CYS A 211 -9.46 27.93 1.97
CA CYS A 211 -8.98 26.55 1.93
C CYS A 211 -9.84 25.67 1.02
N VAL A 212 -11.18 25.77 1.13
CA VAL A 212 -12.10 25.01 0.27
C VAL A 212 -11.91 25.37 -1.20
N LYS A 213 -11.73 26.66 -1.51
CA LYS A 213 -11.46 27.13 -2.87
C LYS A 213 -10.12 26.61 -3.40
N ALA A 214 -9.05 26.67 -2.60
CA ALA A 214 -7.75 26.14 -3.00
C ALA A 214 -7.78 24.63 -3.25
N LEU A 215 -8.53 23.88 -2.43
CA LEU A 215 -8.75 22.44 -2.63
C LEU A 215 -9.51 22.17 -3.94
N GLU A 216 -10.52 22.98 -4.26
CA GLU A 216 -11.27 22.85 -5.53
C GLU A 216 -10.40 23.13 -6.77
N GLU A 217 -9.56 24.15 -6.71
CA GLU A 217 -8.69 24.49 -7.84
C GLU A 217 -7.58 23.46 -8.06
N SER A 218 -7.11 22.82 -6.98
CA SER A 218 -6.05 21.82 -7.04
C SER A 218 -6.56 20.40 -7.30
N LEU A 219 -7.70 20.04 -6.75
CA LEU A 219 -8.30 18.73 -6.91
C LEU A 219 -9.37 18.88 -7.99
N ASP A 220 -9.12 18.34 -9.18
CA ASP A 220 -10.05 18.33 -10.32
C ASP A 220 -11.33 17.52 -10.00
N VAL A 221 -12.14 18.05 -9.07
CA VAL A 221 -13.31 17.43 -8.47
C VAL A 221 -14.53 17.97 -9.16
N HIS A 222 -15.22 17.10 -9.88
CA HIS A 222 -16.46 17.45 -10.56
C HIS A 222 -17.68 17.33 -9.65
N GLN A 223 -18.81 17.86 -10.10
CA GLN A 223 -20.04 17.95 -9.31
C GLN A 223 -20.53 16.58 -8.80
N GLU A 224 -20.34 15.53 -9.59
CA GLU A 224 -20.76 14.17 -9.28
C GLU A 224 -19.67 13.37 -8.54
N ASP A 225 -18.52 13.95 -8.22
CA ASP A 225 -17.45 13.22 -7.54
C ASP A 225 -17.67 13.20 -6.02
N ALA A 226 -16.92 12.31 -5.36
CA ALA A 226 -16.76 12.33 -3.91
C ALA A 226 -15.30 12.58 -3.55
N LEU A 227 -15.09 13.29 -2.45
CA LEU A 227 -13.79 13.67 -1.94
C LEU A 227 -13.60 13.09 -0.54
N LEU A 228 -12.53 12.33 -0.35
CA LEU A 228 -12.09 11.86 0.95
C LEU A 228 -10.79 12.57 1.33
N LEU A 229 -10.69 13.02 2.58
CA LEU A 229 -9.49 13.63 3.15
C LEU A 229 -9.03 12.82 4.37
N GLY A 230 -7.79 12.36 4.34
CA GLY A 230 -7.08 11.81 5.49
C GLY A 230 -6.19 12.88 6.10
N VAL A 231 -6.33 13.14 7.40
CA VAL A 231 -5.57 14.15 8.16
C VAL A 231 -4.89 13.47 9.34
N GLY A 232 -3.58 13.68 9.54
CA GLY A 232 -2.84 13.08 10.66
C GLY A 232 -1.37 12.81 10.36
N SER A 233 -0.75 11.92 11.12
CA SER A 233 0.66 11.52 10.89
C SER A 233 0.84 10.90 9.51
N GLU A 234 1.85 11.34 8.74
CA GLU A 234 2.07 10.91 7.36
C GLU A 234 1.98 9.41 7.13
N GLN A 235 2.74 8.61 7.88
CA GLN A 235 2.74 7.16 7.75
C GLN A 235 1.34 6.55 7.92
N GLN A 236 0.61 6.94 8.98
CA GLN A 236 -0.72 6.39 9.24
C GLN A 236 -1.76 6.88 8.22
N VAL A 237 -1.65 8.12 7.74
CA VAL A 237 -2.56 8.67 6.72
C VAL A 237 -2.37 7.94 5.41
N LEU A 238 -1.13 7.76 4.94
CA LEU A 238 -0.85 7.03 3.70
C LEU A 238 -1.38 5.60 3.78
N GLU A 239 -1.10 4.87 4.86
CA GLU A 239 -1.57 3.50 5.05
C GLU A 239 -3.12 3.41 5.10
N LEU A 240 -3.76 4.32 5.83
CA LEU A 240 -5.23 4.40 5.89
C LEU A 240 -5.84 4.69 4.52
N MET A 241 -5.31 5.69 3.81
CA MET A 241 -5.86 6.15 2.54
C MET A 241 -5.62 5.12 1.43
N GLY A 242 -4.46 4.44 1.43
CA GLY A 242 -4.18 3.34 0.50
C GLY A 242 -5.11 2.14 0.70
N ARG A 243 -5.41 1.78 1.95
CA ARG A 243 -6.43 0.74 2.26
C ARG A 243 -7.82 1.18 1.83
N THR A 244 -8.19 2.43 2.15
CA THR A 244 -9.49 3.00 1.83
C THR A 244 -9.73 3.01 0.32
N ARG A 245 -8.71 3.33 -0.47
CA ARG A 245 -8.74 3.30 -1.94
C ARG A 245 -9.11 1.92 -2.48
N VAL A 246 -8.49 0.85 -2.00
CA VAL A 246 -8.74 -0.54 -2.46
C VAL A 246 -10.12 -1.01 -2.01
N GLU A 247 -10.50 -0.78 -0.75
CA GLU A 247 -11.83 -1.13 -0.24
C GLU A 247 -12.93 -0.41 -1.02
N LEU A 248 -12.75 0.88 -1.35
CA LEU A 248 -13.70 1.62 -2.18
C LEU A 248 -13.86 0.99 -3.57
N ALA A 249 -12.76 0.60 -4.21
CA ALA A 249 -12.82 -0.08 -5.50
C ALA A 249 -13.59 -1.42 -5.40
N ASP A 250 -13.32 -2.23 -4.37
CA ASP A 250 -14.04 -3.50 -4.14
C ASP A 250 -15.55 -3.27 -3.91
N GLN A 251 -15.90 -2.23 -3.15
CA GLN A 251 -17.29 -1.87 -2.87
C GLN A 251 -18.03 -1.35 -4.11
N LEU A 252 -17.35 -0.60 -4.98
CA LEU A 252 -17.91 -0.13 -6.24
C LEU A 252 -18.14 -1.30 -7.20
N GLU A 253 -17.15 -2.19 -7.34
CA GLU A 253 -17.23 -3.37 -8.22
C GLU A 253 -18.28 -4.37 -7.77
N SER A 254 -18.43 -4.59 -6.45
CA SER A 254 -19.49 -5.45 -5.90
C SER A 254 -20.92 -4.99 -6.23
N ARG A 255 -21.08 -3.73 -6.66
CA ARG A 255 -22.36 -3.14 -7.08
C ARG A 255 -22.44 -2.87 -8.59
N GLY A 256 -21.56 -3.51 -9.37
CA GLY A 256 -21.60 -3.49 -10.83
C GLY A 256 -20.95 -2.27 -11.48
N LEU A 257 -20.18 -1.48 -10.73
CA LEU A 257 -19.38 -0.39 -11.28
C LEU A 257 -17.96 -0.89 -11.49
N ARG A 258 -17.59 -1.11 -12.74
CA ARG A 258 -16.22 -1.51 -13.07
C ARG A 258 -15.27 -0.35 -12.81
N VAL A 259 -14.31 -0.53 -11.91
CA VAL A 259 -13.30 0.47 -11.56
C VAL A 259 -11.93 0.03 -12.03
N ARG A 260 -11.62 -1.27 -11.93
CA ARG A 260 -10.35 -1.83 -12.35
C ARG A 260 -10.38 -2.26 -13.81
N GLU A 261 -9.28 -1.99 -14.48
CA GLU A 261 -8.94 -2.60 -15.75
C GLU A 261 -8.75 -4.12 -15.59
N SER A 262 -9.09 -4.87 -16.63
CA SER A 262 -8.88 -6.32 -16.67
C SER A 262 -7.43 -6.65 -17.03
N GLY A 263 -6.98 -7.84 -16.66
CA GLY A 263 -5.64 -8.32 -16.99
C GLY A 263 -4.65 -8.11 -15.84
N PHE A 264 -3.39 -8.41 -16.12
CA PHE A 264 -2.30 -8.41 -15.15
C PHE A 264 -1.44 -7.15 -15.29
N HIS A 265 -1.38 -6.35 -14.22
CA HIS A 265 -0.58 -5.11 -14.17
C HIS A 265 0.63 -5.36 -13.29
N PHE A 266 1.74 -5.79 -13.90
CA PHE A 266 3.01 -5.93 -13.21
C PHE A 266 3.68 -4.57 -13.02
N LEU A 267 4.40 -4.42 -11.91
CA LEU A 267 5.11 -3.19 -11.56
C LEU A 267 6.35 -3.56 -10.75
N TRP A 268 7.47 -2.91 -11.03
CA TRP A 268 8.62 -2.90 -10.16
C TRP A 268 8.56 -1.71 -9.21
N VAL A 269 8.52 -1.98 -7.91
CA VAL A 269 8.83 -0.97 -6.91
C VAL A 269 10.31 -1.02 -6.61
N VAL A 270 11.00 0.10 -6.76
CA VAL A 270 12.46 0.22 -6.61
C VAL A 270 12.81 1.32 -5.62
N ASP A 271 14.08 1.45 -5.27
CA ASP A 271 14.60 2.57 -4.45
C ASP A 271 13.93 2.65 -3.07
N PHE A 272 13.78 1.48 -2.44
CA PHE A 272 13.36 1.37 -1.05
C PHE A 272 14.38 2.06 -0.13
N PRO A 273 13.93 2.70 0.97
CA PRO A 273 14.84 3.19 1.99
C PRO A 273 15.59 1.99 2.59
N LEU A 274 16.88 2.15 2.90
CA LEU A 274 17.66 1.06 3.48
C LEU A 274 17.17 0.70 4.90
N PHE A 275 16.75 1.71 5.66
CA PHE A 275 16.23 1.58 7.01
C PHE A 275 14.90 2.30 7.18
N VAL A 276 14.06 1.78 8.07
CA VAL A 276 12.82 2.42 8.55
C VAL A 276 12.88 2.59 10.05
N ALA A 277 12.39 3.73 10.55
CA ALA A 277 12.28 3.96 11.99
C ALA A 277 11.01 3.28 12.54
N ARG A 278 11.16 2.46 13.59
CA ARG A 278 10.06 1.88 14.36
C ARG A 278 10.37 1.99 15.84
N GLU A 279 9.42 2.54 16.60
CA GLU A 279 9.53 2.69 18.06
C GLU A 279 10.84 3.35 18.55
N GLY A 280 11.41 4.25 17.74
CA GLY A 280 12.66 4.94 18.04
C GLY A 280 13.95 4.18 17.69
N ALA A 281 13.84 2.99 17.09
CA ALA A 281 14.96 2.21 16.57
C ALA A 281 14.93 2.16 15.02
N LEU A 282 16.10 2.02 14.40
CA LEU A 282 16.21 1.75 12.97
C LEU A 282 16.15 0.24 12.72
N GLU A 283 15.26 -0.18 11.83
CA GLU A 283 15.15 -1.54 11.33
C GLU A 283 15.50 -1.58 9.84
N SER A 284 16.13 -2.67 9.38
CA SER A 284 16.38 -2.87 7.95
C SER A 284 15.06 -3.09 7.21
N THR A 285 14.85 -2.37 6.10
CA THR A 285 13.61 -2.50 5.29
C THR A 285 13.49 -3.88 4.64
N HIS A 286 14.63 -4.42 4.19
CA HIS A 286 14.74 -5.76 3.61
C HIS A 286 15.80 -6.58 4.36
N HIS A 287 16.70 -7.24 3.65
CA HIS A 287 17.79 -8.01 4.25
C HIS A 287 18.89 -7.07 4.81
N PRO A 288 19.52 -7.37 5.96
CA PRO A 288 20.58 -6.54 6.53
C PRO A 288 21.81 -6.32 5.62
N PHE A 289 22.03 -7.21 4.65
CA PHE A 289 23.11 -7.11 3.66
C PHE A 289 22.68 -6.45 2.34
N THR A 290 21.53 -5.76 2.31
CA THR A 290 21.11 -5.00 1.14
C THR A 290 22.13 -3.90 0.86
N HIS A 291 22.68 -3.88 -0.36
CA HIS A 291 23.63 -2.86 -0.77
C HIS A 291 22.91 -1.50 -0.90
N PRO A 292 23.44 -0.40 -0.34
CA PRO A 292 22.86 0.93 -0.51
C PRO A 292 22.92 1.38 -1.97
N HIS A 293 22.12 2.38 -2.35
CA HIS A 293 22.41 3.08 -3.61
C HIS A 293 23.79 3.75 -3.51
N PRO A 294 24.52 3.88 -4.64
CA PRO A 294 25.81 4.57 -4.64
C PRO A 294 25.73 6.07 -4.26
N GLU A 295 24.57 6.69 -4.48
CA GLU A 295 24.22 8.08 -4.13
C GLU A 295 23.42 8.13 -2.81
#